data_AF-X1N3N3-F1
#
_entry.id   AF-X1N3N3-F1
#
_cell.length_a   1.000
_cell.length_b   1.000
_cell.length_c   1.000
_cell.angle_alpha   90.00
_cell.angle_beta   90.00
_cell.angle_gamma   90.00
#
_symmetry.space_group_name_H-M   'P 1'
#
loop_
_entity.id
_entity.type
_entity.pdbx_description
1 polymer ?
#
loop_
_entity_poly.entity_id
_entity_poly.type
_entity_poly.pdbx_seq_one_letter_code
_entity_poly.pdbx_strand_id
1 'polypeptide(L)'
;MSLFKKTKKEESLGINQPTSLVDLIAPAGLKIESNYFQIGEKYGRTIFVFTYPAVLNTGWLSPLITLDQEMNIALFIHPMETGTVLKGLTKKTA
;
A
#
# COMPACT_ATOMS: atom_id res chain seq x y z
N MET A 1 9.51 -14.98 44.59
CA MET A 1 8.78 -13.81 44.04
C MET A 1 8.99 -13.82 42.53
N SER A 2 7.93 -14.05 41.76
CA SER A 2 7.93 -14.13 40.30
C SER A 2 7.04 -13.00 39.79
N LEU A 3 7.58 -12.17 38.90
CA LEU A 3 6.93 -10.98 38.36
C LEU A 3 6.99 -11.02 36.83
N PHE A 4 5.82 -10.80 36.23
CA PHE A 4 5.53 -10.60 34.81
C PHE A 4 5.21 -11.82 33.94
N LYS A 5 4.04 -12.37 34.26
CA LYS A 5 3.05 -12.87 33.30
C LYS A 5 2.63 -11.74 32.35
N LYS A 6 2.91 -11.88 31.05
CA LYS A 6 2.09 -11.28 29.98
C LYS A 6 2.03 -12.22 28.79
N THR A 7 1.00 -13.05 28.83
CA THR A 7 0.38 -13.73 27.69
C THR A 7 0.09 -12.75 26.55
N LYS A 8 0.61 -13.04 25.35
CA LYS A 8 -0.09 -12.72 24.10
C LYS A 8 -0.16 -13.99 23.28
N LYS A 9 -1.39 -14.50 23.24
CA LYS A 9 -1.85 -15.74 22.64
C LYS A 9 -2.13 -15.46 21.16
N GLU A 10 -1.32 -16.01 20.28
CA GLU A 10 -1.67 -16.23 18.87
C GLU A 10 -1.62 -17.74 18.65
N GLU A 11 -2.67 -18.39 19.12
CA GLU A 11 -2.93 -19.81 18.90
C GLU A 11 -4.24 -19.96 18.13
N SER A 12 -4.13 -20.73 17.06
CA SER A 12 -5.15 -21.56 16.42
C SER A 12 -6.42 -20.87 15.92
N LEU A 13 -6.45 -20.68 14.60
CA LEU A 13 -7.65 -20.71 13.78
C LEU A 13 -8.36 -22.07 14.00
N GLY A 14 -9.22 -22.09 15.02
CA GLY A 14 -10.17 -23.16 15.26
C GLY A 14 -11.29 -23.08 14.24
N ILE A 15 -11.35 -24.09 13.38
CA ILE A 15 -12.55 -24.50 12.67
C ILE A 15 -13.62 -24.76 13.76
N ASN A 16 -14.83 -24.22 13.56
CA ASN A 16 -16.04 -24.32 14.42
C ASN A 16 -16.24 -23.19 15.46
N GLN A 17 -16.69 -22.03 14.98
CA GLN A 17 -17.59 -21.13 15.73
C GLN A 17 -18.67 -20.64 14.76
N PRO A 18 -19.94 -20.45 15.20
CA PRO A 18 -21.00 -19.99 14.31
C PRO A 18 -20.55 -18.65 13.72
N THR A 19 -20.43 -18.62 12.39
CA THR A 19 -20.15 -17.42 11.61
C THR A 19 -21.02 -16.30 12.14
N SER A 20 -20.40 -15.29 12.76
CA SER A 20 -21.16 -14.15 13.25
C SER A 20 -21.93 -13.56 12.07
N LEU A 21 -23.11 -13.00 12.30
CA LEU A 21 -23.91 -12.37 11.24
C LEU A 21 -23.07 -11.37 10.41
N VAL A 22 -22.05 -10.77 11.05
CA VAL A 22 -21.06 -9.86 10.46
C VAL A 22 -20.19 -10.53 9.39
N ASP A 23 -19.87 -11.81 9.55
CA ASP A 23 -19.04 -12.59 8.61
C ASP A 23 -19.86 -13.08 7.41
N LEU A 24 -21.18 -13.29 7.59
CA LEU A 24 -22.11 -13.60 6.50
C LEU A 24 -22.47 -12.39 5.64
N ILE A 25 -22.55 -11.21 6.23
CA ILE A 25 -22.75 -9.93 5.52
C ILE A 25 -21.44 -9.31 5.06
N ALA A 26 -20.29 -9.96 5.34
CA ALA A 26 -19.00 -9.44 4.92
C ALA A 26 -18.97 -9.38 3.39
N PRO A 27 -18.65 -8.20 2.80
CA PRO A 27 -18.52 -8.07 1.36
C PRO A 27 -17.42 -9.00 0.82
N ALA A 28 -17.45 -9.24 -0.50
CA ALA A 28 -16.55 -10.16 -1.20
C ALA A 28 -15.12 -10.13 -0.65
N GLY A 29 -14.61 -11.31 -0.27
CA GLY A 29 -13.31 -11.48 0.38
C GLY A 29 -12.19 -10.75 -0.37
N LEU A 30 -11.41 -9.97 0.37
CA LEU A 30 -10.22 -9.29 -0.14
C LEU A 30 -9.21 -10.34 -0.62
N LYS A 31 -8.95 -10.36 -1.92
CA LYS A 31 -7.91 -11.21 -2.50
C LYS A 31 -6.63 -10.40 -2.63
N ILE A 32 -5.57 -10.80 -1.92
CA ILE A 32 -4.26 -10.14 -1.95
C ILE A 32 -3.32 -11.02 -2.77
N GLU A 33 -2.88 -10.49 -3.91
CA GLU A 33 -1.80 -11.06 -4.72
C GLU A 33 -0.56 -10.17 -4.59
N SER A 34 0.61 -10.71 -4.91
CA SER A 34 1.88 -9.97 -4.80
C SER A 34 1.89 -8.66 -5.62
N ASN A 35 1.13 -8.60 -6.72
CA ASN A 35 1.15 -7.48 -7.66
C ASN A 35 -0.15 -6.64 -7.65
N TYR A 36 -1.25 -7.16 -7.10
CA TYR A 36 -2.52 -6.43 -7.06
C TYR A 36 -3.38 -6.94 -5.91
N PHE A 37 -4.32 -6.11 -5.47
CA PHE A 37 -5.38 -6.56 -4.60
C PHE A 37 -6.72 -6.45 -5.34
N GLN A 38 -7.63 -7.35 -5.03
CA GLN A 38 -8.97 -7.39 -5.61
C GLN A 38 -10.00 -7.37 -4.49
N ILE A 39 -10.97 -6.46 -4.61
CA ILE A 39 -12.11 -6.33 -3.70
C ILE A 39 -13.37 -6.48 -4.57
N GLY A 40 -14.02 -7.63 -4.50
CA GLY A 40 -15.12 -7.97 -5.40
C GLY A 40 -14.65 -7.94 -6.86
N GLU A 41 -15.19 -7.02 -7.66
CA GLU A 41 -14.84 -6.82 -9.07
C GLU A 41 -13.80 -5.71 -9.30
N LYS A 42 -13.43 -4.98 -8.24
CA LYS A 42 -12.48 -3.86 -8.33
C LYS A 42 -11.05 -4.35 -8.13
N TYR A 43 -10.16 -3.87 -9.00
CA TYR A 43 -8.73 -4.12 -8.93
C TYR A 43 -7.99 -2.88 -8.46
N GLY A 44 -7.01 -3.08 -7.59
CA GLY A 44 -6.13 -2.02 -7.12
C GLY A 44 -4.66 -2.44 -7.16
N ARG A 45 -3.80 -1.47 -7.48
CA ARG A 45 -2.34 -1.63 -7.46
C ARG A 45 -1.73 -0.32 -7.00
N THR A 46 -0.71 -0.42 -6.16
CA THR A 46 0.15 0.73 -5.82
C THR A 46 1.48 0.55 -6.53
N ILE A 47 1.91 1.56 -7.28
CA ILE A 47 3.20 1.57 -7.97
C ILE A 47 4.05 2.67 -7.34
N PHE A 48 5.31 2.35 -7.04
CA PHE A 48 6.28 3.32 -6.55
C PHE A 48 7.30 3.62 -7.65
N VAL A 49 7.46 4.89 -8.01
CA VAL A 49 8.37 5.34 -9.08
C VAL A 49 9.49 6.18 -8.46
N PHE A 50 10.73 5.70 -8.57
CA PHE A 50 11.91 6.39 -8.02
C PHE A 50 12.47 7.47 -8.97
N THR A 51 12.35 7.27 -10.28
CA THR A 51 12.96 8.13 -11.29
C THR A 51 11.88 8.93 -12.02
N TYR A 52 11.48 10.07 -11.46
CA TYR A 52 10.61 11.01 -12.17
C TYR A 52 11.46 12.00 -13.01
N PRO A 53 10.97 12.46 -14.18
CA PRO A 53 11.68 13.46 -14.98
C PRO A 53 11.85 14.77 -14.20
N ALA A 54 13.02 15.41 -14.31
CA ALA A 54 13.29 16.69 -13.64
C ALA A 54 12.35 17.83 -14.08
N VAL A 55 11.73 17.69 -15.25
CA VAL A 55 10.77 18.65 -15.80
C VAL A 55 9.54 17.89 -16.31
N LEU A 56 8.34 18.34 -15.94
CA LEU A 56 7.07 17.80 -16.40
C LEU A 56 6.40 18.78 -17.36
N ASN A 57 5.90 18.29 -18.49
CA ASN A 57 5.05 19.09 -19.38
C ASN A 57 3.61 19.13 -18.88
N THR A 58 2.89 20.19 -19.21
CA THR A 58 1.44 20.28 -19.00
C THR A 58 0.75 19.12 -19.72
N GLY A 59 -0.03 18.34 -19.00
CA GLY A 59 -0.72 17.17 -19.55
C GLY A 59 0.09 15.87 -19.55
N TRP A 60 1.21 15.78 -18.80
CA TRP A 60 1.97 14.52 -18.67
C TRP A 60 1.13 13.32 -18.19
N LEU A 61 0.05 13.58 -17.44
CA LEU A 61 -0.89 12.55 -16.95
C LEU A 61 -2.03 12.24 -17.94
N SER A 62 -2.10 12.95 -19.07
CA SER A 62 -3.19 12.82 -20.06
C SER A 62 -3.50 11.38 -20.49
N PRO A 63 -2.51 10.52 -20.79
CA PRO A 63 -2.77 9.14 -21.18
C PRO A 63 -3.50 8.32 -20.10
N LEU A 64 -3.26 8.61 -18.82
CA LEU A 64 -3.88 7.88 -17.71
C LEU A 64 -5.29 8.36 -17.40
N ILE A 65 -5.57 9.66 -17.55
CA ILE A 65 -6.92 10.21 -17.31
C ILE A 65 -7.88 10.00 -18.49
N THR A 66 -7.34 9.81 -19.70
CA THR A 66 -8.14 9.65 -20.94
C THR A 66 -8.46 8.18 -21.21
N LEU A 67 -8.07 7.27 -20.31
CA LEU A 67 -8.42 5.86 -20.43
C LEU A 67 -9.94 5.70 -20.35
N ASP A 68 -10.53 4.90 -21.24
CA ASP A 68 -11.98 4.63 -21.32
C ASP A 68 -12.46 3.66 -20.22
N GLN A 69 -11.84 3.72 -19.04
CA GLN A 69 -12.14 2.85 -17.91
C GLN A 69 -12.24 3.67 -16.64
N GLU A 70 -13.22 3.31 -15.81
CA GLU A 70 -13.41 3.89 -14.48
C GLU A 70 -12.20 3.59 -13.59
N MET A 71 -11.40 4.61 -13.28
CA MET A 71 -10.20 4.48 -12.45
C MET A 71 -10.10 5.63 -11.46
N ASN A 72 -9.81 5.31 -10.20
CA ASN A 72 -9.43 6.30 -9.19
C ASN A 72 -7.92 6.32 -9.03
N ILE A 73 -7.31 7.49 -9.22
CA ILE A 73 -5.85 7.70 -9.12
C ILE A 73 -5.56 8.53 -7.88
N ALA A 74 -4.69 8.03 -7.00
CA ALA A 74 -4.13 8.80 -5.90
C ALA A 74 -2.62 8.95 -6.13
N LEU A 75 -2.13 10.19 -6.18
CA LEU A 75 -0.72 10.50 -6.40
C LEU A 75 -0.10 11.07 -5.11
N PHE A 76 0.96 10.43 -4.64
CA PHE A 76 1.74 10.89 -3.49
C PHE A 76 3.14 11.26 -3.95
N ILE A 77 3.47 12.56 -3.93
CA ILE A 77 4.78 13.07 -4.33
C ILE A 77 5.56 13.41 -3.07
N HIS A 78 6.69 12.74 -2.89
CA HIS A 78 7.63 13.00 -1.79
C HIS A 78 8.90 13.59 -2.39
N PRO A 79 8.98 14.92 -2.59
CA PRO A 79 10.17 15.54 -3.14
C PRO A 79 11.31 15.38 -2.14
N MET A 80 12.46 14.91 -2.63
CA MET A 80 13.69 14.86 -1.84
C MET A 80 14.52 16.10 -2.14
N GLU A 81 14.95 16.80 -1.08
CA GLU A 81 15.88 17.92 -1.23
C GLU A 81 17.29 17.39 -1.53
N THR A 82 17.81 17.70 -2.72
CA THR A 82 19.12 17.22 -3.18
C THR A 82 20.25 17.60 -2.21
N GLY A 83 20.20 18.78 -1.59
CA GLY A 83 21.19 19.22 -0.60
C GLY A 83 21.27 18.32 0.62
N THR A 84 20.13 17.80 1.09
CA THR A 84 20.06 16.88 2.23
C THR A 84 20.58 15.48 1.85
N VAL A 85 20.26 15.01 0.64
CA VAL A 85 20.79 13.73 0.12
C VAL A 85 22.31 13.77 -0.03
N LEU A 86 22.84 14.84 -0.63
CA LEU A 86 24.29 15.01 -0.82
C LEU A 86 25.03 15.07 0.51
N LYS A 87 24.53 15.81 1.51
CA LYS A 87 25.12 15.83 2.87
C LYS A 87 25.16 14.45 3.51
N GLY A 88 24.11 13.65 3.34
CA GLY A 88 24.07 12.27 3.82
C GLY A 88 25.10 11.37 3.16
N LEU A 89 25.26 11.48 1.84
CA LEU A 89 26.24 10.69 1.07
C LEU A 89 27.69 11.08 1.41
N THR A 90 27.98 12.37 1.57
CA THR A 90 29.31 12.84 2.00
C THR A 90 29.65 12.34 3.39
N LYS A 91 28.69 12.39 4.34
CA LYS A 91 28.91 11.97 5.73
C LYS A 91 29.09 10.45 5.90
N LYS A 92 28.55 9.64 4.99
CA LYS A 92 28.65 8.16 5.05
C LYS A 92 29.92 7.62 4.38
N THR A 93 30.54 8.41 3.51
CA THR A 93 31.78 8.04 2.78
C THR A 93 33.04 8.54 3.49
N ALA A 94 32.91 9.53 4.39
CA ALA A 94 33.98 10.04 5.24
C ALA A 94 34.17 9.22 6.53
#